data_AF-A0AAU9V8A9-F1
#
_entry.id   AF-A0AAU9V8A9-F1
#
_cell.length_a   1.000
_cell.length_b   1.000
_cell.length_c   1.000
_cell.angle_alpha   90.00
_cell.angle_beta   90.00
_cell.angle_gamma   90.00
#
_symmetry.space_group_name_H-M   'P 1'
#
loop_
_entity.id
_entity.type
_entity.pdbx_description
1 polymer ?
#
loop_
_entity_poly.entity_id
_entity_poly.type
_entity_poly.pdbx_seq_one_letter_code
_entity_poly.pdbx_strand_id
1 'polypeptide(L)'
;MEKKASSGSLTAENNDIIISDNEENAVIIDEPLTIKERLLLFFRTHWQGILCFFVPLILIPIHLSFPPEKYQWCAYTLVLMAIFWVTECIPLAVTSFLPIIIFPLTGIMSTTETCYCYMNDTIMMFLGSMMLAYAIEQSGFHMRLALHVIRAVGYSHYRLLFAMCFTTMFVSMWITNTAATTMMVPINFALLRVFEDQNLLQIYDTGTDGEKVASDITTCYFCAATFSATIGGVGTLVGTATNLVFKGLFSRMYPEAPEYLSFPKFSAFAIPYMLIMEIFLYFYLLVVYLGYLRPNSEAAKKAKLTPSGIEAAKTAVTDNLEKLGPITIWEILVIILFSGAILLFFCRTPQIFTGWGDIIPLYFDIEDTKFVKDSAAAMLIGFLMLLLPSSLIFFENFTAKYYGDLPKKRIQSVLIWDKVNEVMPYSFMFLLGGGFALSNAAKKDYTDLNGKIGTLLRSLKDLPNKLIILLIIIFTVFTTNFASNVAVCNVISPIVMQLAKEINQNPLWYNIAAGFSSSYALCLPVGTPGNLIVQSSANIPTSKMIKAGIGPSVLTIIITWLCVCYWAPVIWSDLHTLPNWIE
;
A
#
# COMPACT_ATOMS: atom_id res chain seq x y z
N MET A 1 22.40 22.11 -29.17
CA MET A 1 23.39 21.03 -29.26
C MET A 1 23.68 20.54 -27.85
N GLU A 2 23.35 19.26 -27.64
CA GLU A 2 23.61 18.33 -26.52
C GLU A 2 23.35 18.72 -25.05
N LYS A 3 22.34 18.00 -24.52
CA LYS A 3 21.98 17.75 -23.13
C LYS A 3 23.04 16.86 -22.45
N LYS A 4 23.34 17.12 -21.17
CA LYS A 4 23.73 16.08 -20.21
C LYS A 4 22.69 16.02 -19.09
N ALA A 5 21.92 14.93 -19.10
CA ALA A 5 21.00 14.56 -18.04
C ALA A 5 21.76 13.73 -17.00
N SER A 6 21.66 14.11 -15.73
CA SER A 6 22.16 13.35 -14.59
C SER A 6 21.01 12.58 -13.96
N SER A 7 20.93 11.27 -14.20
CA SER A 7 20.10 10.34 -13.44
C SER A 7 20.98 9.62 -12.42
N GLY A 8 20.85 10.00 -11.15
CA GLY A 8 21.51 9.35 -10.02
C GLY A 8 20.75 8.09 -9.61
N SER A 9 21.38 6.93 -9.76
CA SER A 9 20.94 5.67 -9.15
C SER A 9 21.59 5.54 -7.78
N LEU A 10 20.80 5.65 -6.72
CA LEU A 10 21.20 5.34 -5.35
C LEU A 10 21.30 3.81 -5.19
N THR A 11 22.52 3.31 -5.13
CA THR A 11 22.83 2.02 -4.48
C THR A 11 23.75 2.37 -3.32
N ALA A 12 23.24 2.22 -2.10
CA ALA A 12 24.00 2.37 -0.87
C ALA A 12 23.89 1.05 -0.12
N GLU A 13 24.98 0.30 -0.04
CA GLU A 13 25.20 -0.66 1.02
C GLU A 13 26.47 -0.25 1.78
N ASN A 14 26.29 -0.14 3.09
CA ASN A 14 27.30 0.15 4.09
C ASN A 14 28.45 -0.87 4.03
N ASN A 15 29.68 -0.36 3.97
CA ASN A 15 30.82 -1.02 4.57
C ASN A 15 31.19 -0.25 5.83
N ASP A 16 31.28 -0.95 6.95
CA ASP A 16 31.98 -0.48 8.14
C ASP A 16 33.44 -0.24 7.78
N ILE A 17 33.78 1.01 7.51
CA ILE A 17 35.15 1.49 7.55
C ILE A 17 35.17 2.46 8.72
N ILE A 18 35.86 2.08 9.78
CA ILE A 18 36.25 2.97 10.86
C ILE A 18 37.12 4.06 10.21
N ILE A 19 36.53 5.23 9.94
CA ILE A 19 37.26 6.41 9.49
C ILE A 19 37.88 7.03 10.75
N SER A 20 39.11 6.64 11.05
CA SER A 20 39.98 7.46 11.90
C SER A 20 40.50 8.63 11.07
N ASP A 21 40.32 9.85 11.59
CA ASP A 21 40.86 11.09 11.03
C ASP A 21 42.38 10.96 10.79
N ASN A 22 42.78 10.74 9.53
CA ASN A 22 44.06 11.13 8.95
C ASN A 22 44.04 10.81 7.44
N GLU A 23 43.63 11.80 6.64
CA GLU A 23 43.83 11.82 5.19
C GLU A 23 45.33 11.99 4.91
N GLU A 24 46.02 10.89 4.58
CA GLU A 24 47.07 10.78 3.55
C GLU A 24 47.72 9.38 3.67
N ASN A 25 47.56 8.56 2.63
CA ASN A 25 48.18 7.22 2.43
C ASN A 25 47.52 6.00 3.11
N ALA A 26 46.23 5.75 2.85
CA ALA A 26 45.71 4.39 2.93
C ALA A 26 46.16 3.59 1.69
N VAL A 27 47.33 2.95 1.77
CA VAL A 27 47.71 1.89 0.82
C VAL A 27 46.77 0.72 1.09
N ILE A 28 45.78 0.51 0.23
CA ILE A 28 44.98 -0.71 0.22
C ILE A 28 45.94 -1.82 -0.21
N ILE A 29 46.38 -2.63 0.75
CA ILE A 29 47.10 -3.86 0.44
C ILE A 29 46.04 -4.83 -0.09
N ASP A 30 45.89 -4.89 -1.42
CA ASP A 30 45.09 -5.91 -2.10
C ASP A 30 45.77 -7.28 -1.88
N GLU A 31 45.48 -7.93 -0.75
CA GLU A 31 45.77 -9.35 -0.61
C GLU A 31 44.96 -10.13 -1.66
N PRO A 32 45.56 -11.11 -2.35
CA PRO A 32 44.83 -11.88 -3.36
C PRO A 32 43.71 -12.68 -2.71
N LEU A 33 42.46 -12.31 -3.02
CA LEU A 33 41.25 -12.99 -2.53
C LEU A 33 41.33 -14.49 -2.78
N THR A 34 41.05 -15.27 -1.75
CA THR A 34 40.91 -16.72 -1.85
C THR A 34 39.76 -17.10 -2.78
N ILE A 35 39.81 -18.30 -3.37
CA ILE A 35 38.72 -18.80 -4.24
C ILE A 35 37.37 -18.76 -3.49
N LYS A 36 37.37 -19.02 -2.18
CA LYS A 36 36.17 -18.96 -1.34
C LYS A 36 35.62 -17.54 -1.24
N GLU A 37 36.46 -16.54 -0.99
CA GLU A 37 36.04 -15.14 -0.92
C GLU A 37 35.54 -14.63 -2.26
N ARG A 38 36.21 -14.98 -3.36
CA ARG A 38 35.74 -14.64 -4.72
C ARG A 38 34.39 -15.27 -5.03
N LEU A 39 34.18 -16.54 -4.65
CA LEU A 39 32.89 -17.22 -4.84
C LEU A 39 31.81 -16.59 -3.97
N LEU A 40 32.11 -16.31 -2.70
CA LEU A 40 31.18 -15.66 -1.78
C LEU A 40 30.78 -14.27 -2.31
N LEU A 41 31.75 -13.49 -2.78
CA LEU A 41 31.52 -12.19 -3.40
C LEU A 41 30.68 -12.35 -4.67
N PHE A 42 30.99 -13.32 -5.53
CA PHE A 42 30.20 -13.60 -6.72
C PHE A 42 28.73 -13.91 -6.38
N PHE A 43 28.48 -14.84 -5.45
CA PHE A 43 27.12 -15.18 -5.02
C PHE A 43 26.41 -14.01 -4.36
N ARG A 44 27.09 -13.21 -3.52
CA ARG A 44 26.51 -12.04 -2.86
C ARG A 44 26.18 -10.92 -3.85
N THR A 45 27.05 -10.66 -4.82
CA THR A 45 26.85 -9.57 -5.79
C THR A 45 25.89 -9.94 -6.92
N HIS A 46 25.90 -11.19 -7.38
CA HIS A 46 25.13 -11.64 -8.55
C HIS A 46 23.92 -12.51 -8.20
N TRP A 47 23.49 -12.54 -6.94
CA TRP A 47 22.40 -13.39 -6.47
C TRP A 47 21.12 -13.27 -7.32
N GLN A 48 20.76 -12.06 -7.75
CA GLN A 48 19.60 -11.81 -8.61
C GLN A 48 19.75 -12.51 -9.97
N GLY A 49 20.88 -12.33 -10.65
CA GLY A 49 21.16 -12.97 -11.93
C GLY A 49 21.20 -14.50 -11.83
N ILE A 50 21.73 -15.02 -10.72
CA ILE A 50 21.73 -16.45 -10.41
C ILE A 50 20.29 -16.96 -10.28
N LEU A 51 19.43 -16.30 -9.50
CA LEU A 51 18.03 -16.68 -9.39
C LEU A 51 17.30 -16.62 -10.75
N CYS A 52 17.50 -15.54 -11.53
CA CYS A 52 16.88 -15.39 -12.84
C CYS A 52 17.25 -16.51 -13.81
N PHE A 53 18.48 -17.01 -13.75
CA PHE A 53 18.97 -18.09 -14.60
C PHE A 53 18.54 -19.47 -14.10
N PHE A 54 18.75 -19.75 -12.81
CA PHE A 54 18.55 -21.09 -12.27
C PHE A 54 17.10 -21.42 -11.92
N VAL A 55 16.27 -20.45 -11.52
CA VAL A 55 14.86 -20.72 -11.15
C VAL A 55 14.08 -21.32 -12.34
N PRO A 56 14.11 -20.75 -13.56
CA PRO A 56 13.50 -21.39 -14.73
C PRO A 56 13.95 -22.84 -14.95
N LEU A 57 15.25 -23.12 -14.80
CA LEU A 57 15.83 -24.44 -14.99
C LEU A 57 15.39 -25.43 -13.91
N ILE A 58 15.35 -24.98 -12.65
CA ILE A 58 14.91 -25.79 -11.51
C ILE A 58 13.43 -26.14 -11.60
N LEU A 59 12.62 -25.31 -12.27
CA LEU A 59 11.18 -25.52 -12.44
C LEU A 59 10.81 -26.41 -13.64
N ILE A 60 11.77 -26.80 -14.50
CA ILE A 60 11.55 -27.74 -15.61
C ILE A 60 10.83 -29.04 -15.18
N PRO A 61 11.09 -29.65 -14.00
CA PRO A 61 10.38 -30.83 -13.54
C PRO A 61 8.85 -30.66 -13.39
N ILE A 62 8.29 -29.45 -13.41
CA ILE A 62 6.82 -29.28 -13.50
C ILE A 62 6.28 -29.88 -14.82
N HIS A 63 7.12 -29.97 -15.85
CA HIS A 63 6.83 -30.51 -17.17
C HIS A 63 7.20 -31.98 -17.35
N LEU A 64 7.25 -32.77 -16.27
CA LEU A 64 7.64 -34.19 -16.36
C LEU A 64 6.76 -35.03 -17.31
N SER A 65 5.54 -34.58 -17.64
CA SER A 65 4.73 -35.16 -18.71
C SER A 65 5.13 -34.55 -20.06
N PHE A 66 5.52 -35.37 -21.04
CA PHE A 66 5.86 -34.88 -22.39
C PHE A 66 4.88 -35.44 -23.44
N PRO A 67 4.22 -34.59 -24.26
CA PRO A 67 4.29 -33.12 -24.25
C PRO A 67 3.62 -32.52 -23.00
N PRO A 68 4.08 -31.36 -22.48
CA PRO A 68 3.49 -30.79 -21.29
C PRO A 68 2.08 -30.29 -21.55
N GLU A 69 1.16 -30.60 -20.63
CA GLU A 69 -0.21 -30.12 -20.68
C GLU A 69 -0.29 -28.63 -20.32
N LYS A 70 -1.38 -27.97 -20.72
CA LYS A 70 -1.59 -26.53 -20.49
C LYS A 70 -1.54 -26.15 -19.00
N TYR A 71 -2.05 -27.00 -18.12
CA TYR A 71 -2.00 -26.80 -16.67
C TYR A 71 -0.56 -26.72 -16.13
N GLN A 72 0.38 -27.49 -16.70
CA GLN A 72 1.78 -27.51 -16.27
C GLN A 72 2.47 -26.21 -16.67
N TRP A 73 2.18 -25.68 -17.87
CA TRP A 73 2.67 -24.36 -18.28
C TRP A 73 2.09 -23.22 -17.44
N CYS A 74 0.83 -23.32 -17.05
CA CYS A 74 0.21 -22.35 -16.15
C CYS A 74 0.85 -22.43 -14.76
N ALA A 75 1.04 -23.65 -14.22
CA ALA A 75 1.71 -23.89 -12.94
C ALA A 75 3.17 -23.39 -12.95
N TYR A 76 3.90 -23.69 -14.01
CA TYR A 76 5.27 -23.22 -14.21
C TYR A 76 5.33 -21.70 -14.20
N THR A 77 4.44 -21.03 -14.94
CA THR A 77 4.36 -19.57 -14.99
C THR A 77 4.00 -18.99 -13.61
N LEU A 78 3.05 -19.59 -12.91
CA LEU A 78 2.63 -19.18 -11.58
C LEU A 78 3.79 -19.27 -10.57
N VAL A 79 4.47 -20.42 -10.49
CA VAL A 79 5.57 -20.62 -9.52
C VAL A 79 6.77 -19.75 -9.87
N LEU A 80 7.09 -19.62 -11.16
CA LEU A 80 8.16 -18.74 -11.63
C LEU A 80 7.89 -17.28 -11.23
N MET A 81 6.69 -16.79 -11.51
CA MET A 81 6.28 -15.44 -11.14
C MET A 81 6.23 -15.25 -9.63
N ALA A 82 5.72 -16.23 -8.87
CA ALA A 82 5.69 -16.18 -7.41
C ALA A 82 7.10 -16.05 -6.82
N ILE A 83 8.07 -16.86 -7.29
CA ILE A 83 9.46 -16.77 -6.83
C ILE A 83 10.06 -15.41 -7.20
N PHE A 84 9.90 -14.96 -8.44
CA PHE A 84 10.45 -13.68 -8.88
C PHE A 84 9.82 -12.47 -8.19
N TRP A 85 8.52 -12.53 -7.87
CA TRP A 85 7.84 -11.47 -7.14
C TRP A 85 8.19 -11.46 -5.64
N VAL A 86 8.34 -12.63 -5.02
CA VAL A 86 8.71 -12.73 -3.60
C VAL A 86 10.17 -12.36 -3.38
N THR A 87 11.06 -12.76 -4.29
CA THR A 87 12.50 -12.46 -4.18
C THR A 87 12.87 -11.11 -4.77
N GLU A 88 11.99 -10.49 -5.55
CA GLU A 88 12.24 -9.24 -6.29
C GLU A 88 13.54 -9.26 -7.10
N CYS A 89 13.95 -10.43 -7.61
CA CYS A 89 15.18 -10.57 -8.40
C CYS A 89 15.09 -9.90 -9.78
N ILE A 90 13.88 -9.61 -10.23
CA ILE A 90 13.54 -8.82 -11.42
C ILE A 90 12.48 -7.78 -10.98
N PRO A 91 12.47 -6.56 -11.54
CA PRO A 91 11.43 -5.58 -11.24
C PRO A 91 10.02 -6.17 -11.38
N LEU A 92 9.16 -5.92 -10.39
CA LEU A 92 7.82 -6.52 -10.31
C LEU A 92 7.01 -6.40 -11.61
N ALA A 93 7.10 -5.25 -12.29
CA ALA A 93 6.44 -5.00 -13.58
C ALA A 93 6.92 -5.96 -14.68
N VAL A 94 8.23 -6.19 -14.76
CA VAL A 94 8.86 -7.04 -15.80
C VAL A 94 8.50 -8.50 -15.57
N THR A 95 8.55 -8.98 -14.33
CA THR A 95 8.02 -10.31 -13.96
C THR A 95 6.57 -10.47 -14.39
N SER A 96 5.79 -9.40 -14.28
CA SER A 96 4.39 -9.40 -14.66
C SER A 96 4.14 -9.44 -16.15
N PHE A 97 5.16 -9.32 -17.01
CA PHE A 97 5.02 -9.52 -18.47
C PHE A 97 5.18 -10.98 -18.89
N LEU A 98 5.64 -11.87 -18.00
CA LEU A 98 5.80 -13.29 -18.31
C LEU A 98 4.55 -13.96 -18.90
N PRO A 99 3.31 -13.68 -18.44
CA PRO A 99 2.10 -14.24 -19.06
C PRO A 99 1.93 -13.86 -20.53
N ILE A 100 2.25 -12.61 -20.90
CA ILE A 100 2.17 -12.11 -22.30
C ILE A 100 3.11 -12.91 -23.22
N ILE A 101 4.22 -13.39 -22.67
CA ILE A 101 5.23 -14.16 -23.42
C ILE A 101 4.85 -15.65 -23.41
N ILE A 102 4.67 -16.24 -22.23
CA ILE A 102 4.55 -17.69 -22.07
C ILE A 102 3.19 -18.20 -22.57
N PHE A 103 2.08 -17.52 -22.28
CA PHE A 103 0.76 -18.08 -22.58
C PHE A 103 0.46 -18.24 -24.07
N PRO A 104 0.80 -17.27 -24.95
CA PRO A 104 0.63 -17.45 -26.38
C PRO A 104 1.55 -18.53 -26.96
N LEU A 105 2.79 -18.61 -26.48
CA LEU A 105 3.77 -19.62 -26.95
C LEU A 105 3.38 -21.06 -26.57
N THR A 106 2.68 -21.22 -25.45
CA THR A 106 2.29 -22.53 -24.90
C THR A 106 0.84 -22.90 -25.23
N GLY A 107 0.11 -22.04 -25.94
CA GLY A 107 -1.29 -22.27 -26.33
C GLY A 107 -2.28 -22.21 -25.16
N ILE A 108 -1.92 -21.56 -24.05
CA ILE A 108 -2.81 -21.35 -22.90
C ILE A 108 -3.82 -20.23 -23.21
N MET A 109 -3.36 -19.06 -23.65
CA MET A 109 -4.22 -17.92 -23.99
C MET A 109 -3.65 -17.20 -25.20
N SER A 110 -4.51 -16.59 -26.02
CA SER A 110 -4.04 -15.75 -27.12
C SER A 110 -3.37 -14.47 -26.61
N THR A 111 -2.53 -13.83 -27.43
CA THR A 111 -1.92 -12.54 -27.09
C THR A 111 -2.98 -11.49 -26.79
N THR A 112 -4.02 -11.38 -27.62
CA THR A 112 -5.12 -10.42 -27.44
C THR A 112 -5.83 -10.62 -26.10
N GLU A 113 -6.18 -11.86 -25.79
CA GLU A 113 -6.88 -12.19 -24.55
C GLU A 113 -6.02 -11.92 -23.32
N THR A 114 -4.72 -12.23 -23.41
CA THR A 114 -3.76 -11.95 -22.34
C THR A 114 -3.61 -10.45 -22.12
N CYS A 115 -3.51 -9.65 -23.19
CA CYS A 115 -3.44 -8.19 -23.11
C CYS A 115 -4.69 -7.54 -22.51
N TYR A 116 -5.90 -8.09 -22.74
CA TYR A 116 -7.13 -7.60 -22.10
C TYR A 116 -7.11 -7.74 -20.57
N CYS A 117 -6.23 -8.57 -20.01
CA CYS A 117 -6.04 -8.65 -18.56
C CYS A 117 -5.31 -7.41 -18.00
N TYR A 118 -4.49 -6.73 -18.80
CA TYR A 118 -3.69 -5.56 -18.40
C TYR A 118 -4.41 -4.22 -18.53
N MET A 119 -5.58 -4.18 -19.19
CA MET A 119 -6.35 -2.96 -19.36
C MET A 119 -7.82 -3.22 -19.04
N ASN A 120 -8.17 -3.08 -17.76
CA ASN A 120 -9.51 -3.41 -17.26
C ASN A 120 -10.01 -2.37 -16.24
N ASP A 121 -11.26 -2.53 -15.79
CA ASP A 121 -11.90 -1.58 -14.88
C ASP A 121 -11.16 -1.41 -13.55
N THR A 122 -10.61 -2.47 -12.98
CA THR A 122 -9.86 -2.39 -11.72
C THR A 122 -8.56 -1.61 -11.89
N ILE A 123 -7.89 -1.78 -13.03
CA ILE A 123 -6.69 -1.01 -13.40
C ILE A 123 -7.05 0.46 -13.70
N MET A 124 -8.16 0.72 -14.37
CA MET A 124 -8.66 2.08 -14.60
C MET A 124 -9.05 2.76 -13.28
N MET A 125 -9.62 2.00 -12.35
CA MET A 125 -9.92 2.49 -11.01
C MET A 125 -8.64 2.87 -10.26
N PHE A 126 -7.59 2.05 -10.35
CA PHE A 126 -6.28 2.36 -9.79
C PHE A 126 -5.70 3.66 -10.38
N LEU A 127 -5.71 3.79 -11.71
CA LEU A 127 -5.18 4.98 -12.38
C LEU A 127 -5.94 6.25 -11.95
N GLY A 128 -7.27 6.22 -12.03
CA GLY A 128 -8.11 7.35 -11.64
C GLY A 128 -7.95 7.70 -10.16
N SER A 129 -7.85 6.70 -9.28
CA SER A 129 -7.68 6.92 -7.85
C SER A 129 -6.30 7.51 -7.51
N MET A 130 -5.25 7.07 -8.20
CA MET A 130 -3.91 7.66 -8.08
C MET A 130 -3.87 9.11 -8.55
N MET A 131 -4.61 9.46 -9.62
CA MET A 131 -4.76 10.84 -10.07
C MET A 131 -5.43 11.72 -8.99
N LEU A 132 -6.50 11.22 -8.35
CA LEU A 132 -7.17 11.92 -7.25
C LEU A 132 -6.24 12.12 -6.04
N ALA A 133 -5.55 11.05 -5.64
CA ALA A 133 -4.59 11.09 -4.55
C ALA A 133 -3.49 12.13 -4.80
N TYR A 134 -2.93 12.13 -6.02
CA TYR A 134 -1.87 13.05 -6.38
C TYR A 134 -2.35 14.51 -6.46
N ALA A 135 -3.61 14.77 -6.83
CA ALA A 135 -4.17 16.12 -6.78
C ALA A 135 -4.20 16.68 -5.34
N ILE A 136 -4.52 15.84 -4.35
CA ILE A 136 -4.45 16.20 -2.91
C ILE A 136 -3.02 16.46 -2.49
N GLU A 137 -2.08 15.64 -2.93
CA GLU A 137 -0.66 15.83 -2.65
C GLU A 137 -0.14 17.15 -3.25
N GLN A 138 -0.42 17.38 -4.53
CA GLN A 138 0.09 18.53 -5.25
C GLN A 138 -0.46 19.87 -4.74
N SER A 139 -1.71 19.90 -4.26
CA SER A 139 -2.32 21.12 -3.69
C SER A 139 -1.81 21.48 -2.30
N GLY A 140 -1.13 20.57 -1.60
CA GLY A 140 -0.70 20.79 -0.21
C GLY A 140 -1.82 20.72 0.83
N PHE A 141 -3.08 20.45 0.41
CA PHE A 141 -4.23 20.41 1.31
C PHE A 141 -4.06 19.42 2.47
N HIS A 142 -3.45 18.27 2.20
CA HIS A 142 -3.16 17.23 3.20
C HIS A 142 -2.30 17.75 4.37
N MET A 143 -1.33 18.64 4.11
CA MET A 143 -0.45 19.22 5.12
C MET A 143 -1.24 20.18 6.01
N ARG A 144 -2.11 20.99 5.40
CA ARG A 144 -3.02 21.88 6.12
C ARG A 144 -3.96 21.07 7.02
N LEU A 145 -4.56 20.00 6.50
CA LEU A 145 -5.43 19.10 7.26
C LEU A 145 -4.70 18.55 8.50
N ALA A 146 -3.47 18.04 8.30
CA ALA A 146 -2.69 17.46 9.39
C ALA A 146 -2.42 18.44 10.54
N LEU A 147 -1.96 19.65 10.22
CA LEU A 147 -1.68 20.67 11.22
C LEU A 147 -2.94 21.18 11.94
N HIS A 148 -4.08 21.24 11.25
CA HIS A 148 -5.36 21.60 11.88
C HIS A 148 -5.82 20.54 12.88
N VAL A 149 -5.66 19.25 12.57
CA VAL A 149 -5.99 18.16 13.51
C VAL A 149 -5.10 18.23 14.75
N ILE A 150 -3.78 18.43 14.57
CA ILE A 150 -2.84 18.58 15.69
C ILE A 150 -3.25 19.75 16.59
N ARG A 151 -3.61 20.90 16.00
CA ARG A 151 -4.10 22.09 16.72
C ARG A 151 -5.40 21.82 17.49
N ALA A 152 -6.30 21.00 16.95
CA ALA A 152 -7.60 20.72 17.56
C ALA A 152 -7.51 19.75 18.76
N VAL A 153 -6.66 18.72 18.68
CA VAL A 153 -6.54 17.70 19.75
C VAL A 153 -5.68 18.22 20.92
N GLY A 154 -4.58 18.91 20.62
CA GLY A 154 -3.68 19.52 21.60
C GLY A 154 -2.29 18.87 21.72
N TYR A 155 -1.46 19.40 22.62
CA TYR A 155 0.01 19.28 22.52
C TYR A 155 0.69 18.40 23.58
N SER A 156 -0.05 17.58 24.34
CA SER A 156 0.58 16.55 25.20
C SER A 156 1.05 15.36 24.34
N HIS A 157 2.10 14.62 24.73
CA HIS A 157 2.59 13.46 23.96
C HIS A 157 1.48 12.45 23.62
N TYR A 158 0.54 12.19 24.53
CA TYR A 158 -0.61 11.32 24.26
C TYR A 158 -1.51 11.85 23.13
N ARG A 159 -1.90 13.13 23.23
CA ARG A 159 -2.73 13.84 22.24
C ARG A 159 -2.03 14.02 20.90
N LEU A 160 -0.74 14.31 20.92
CA LEU A 160 0.08 14.43 19.73
C LEU A 160 0.20 13.08 19.03
N LEU A 161 0.53 12.01 19.75
CA LEU A 161 0.57 10.67 19.18
C LEU A 161 -0.78 10.29 18.57
N PHE A 162 -1.89 10.56 19.27
CA PHE A 162 -3.24 10.35 18.74
C PHE A 162 -3.47 11.15 17.46
N ALA A 163 -3.14 12.44 17.45
CA ALA A 163 -3.28 13.29 16.28
C ALA A 163 -2.44 12.78 15.11
N MET A 164 -1.21 12.31 15.35
CA MET A 164 -0.36 11.71 14.32
C MET A 164 -0.97 10.43 13.77
N CYS A 165 -1.33 9.49 14.64
CA CYS A 165 -1.97 8.22 14.30
C CYS A 165 -3.24 8.42 13.47
N PHE A 166 -4.22 9.13 14.03
CA PHE A 166 -5.51 9.38 13.40
C PHE A 166 -5.38 10.12 12.07
N THR A 167 -4.56 11.18 12.02
CA THR A 167 -4.36 11.93 10.77
C THR A 167 -3.73 11.05 9.70
N THR A 168 -2.69 10.30 10.04
CA THR A 168 -1.98 9.47 9.06
C THR A 168 -2.89 8.37 8.54
N MET A 169 -3.63 7.70 9.43
CA MET A 169 -4.64 6.71 9.07
C MET A 169 -5.70 7.31 8.13
N PHE A 170 -6.29 8.46 8.50
CA PHE A 170 -7.33 9.09 7.70
C PHE A 170 -6.83 9.52 6.32
N VAL A 171 -5.65 10.15 6.25
CA VAL A 171 -5.05 10.58 4.99
C VAL A 171 -4.72 9.38 4.09
N SER A 172 -4.18 8.31 4.68
CA SER A 172 -3.82 7.09 3.94
C SER A 172 -5.02 6.28 3.43
N MET A 173 -6.25 6.59 3.84
CA MET A 173 -7.44 6.05 3.19
C MET A 173 -7.57 6.52 1.74
N TRP A 174 -6.92 7.64 1.38
CA TRP A 174 -7.16 8.38 0.15
C TRP A 174 -5.91 8.57 -0.69
N ILE A 175 -4.74 8.59 -0.05
CA ILE A 175 -3.44 8.63 -0.71
C ILE A 175 -2.64 7.37 -0.36
N THR A 176 -1.56 7.12 -1.09
CA THR A 176 -0.74 5.93 -0.86
C THR A 176 -0.08 5.94 0.52
N ASN A 177 0.08 4.75 1.12
CA ASN A 177 0.77 4.57 2.41
C ASN A 177 2.15 5.24 2.42
N THR A 178 2.88 5.14 1.32
CA THR A 178 4.20 5.77 1.11
C THR A 178 4.09 7.29 1.19
N ALA A 179 3.17 7.91 0.45
CA ALA A 179 2.97 9.35 0.47
C ALA A 179 2.52 9.86 1.85
N ALA A 180 1.59 9.18 2.50
CA ALA A 180 1.14 9.52 3.86
C ALA A 180 2.29 9.44 4.87
N THR A 181 3.16 8.44 4.74
CA THR A 181 4.34 8.29 5.61
C THR A 181 5.37 9.40 5.34
N THR A 182 5.71 9.65 4.08
CA THR A 182 6.66 10.71 3.67
C THR A 182 6.21 12.09 4.14
N MET A 183 4.90 12.37 4.09
CA MET A 183 4.30 13.61 4.59
C MET A 183 4.54 13.77 6.10
N MET A 184 4.46 12.70 6.88
CA MET A 184 4.62 12.75 8.34
C MET A 184 6.08 12.87 8.79
N VAL A 185 7.05 12.45 7.98
CA VAL A 185 8.49 12.56 8.31
C VAL A 185 8.90 14.01 8.67
N PRO A 186 8.70 15.02 7.81
CA PRO A 186 9.07 16.40 8.15
C PRO A 186 8.24 16.96 9.31
N ILE A 187 6.97 16.57 9.46
CA ILE A 187 6.11 16.97 10.59
C ILE A 187 6.67 16.43 11.91
N ASN A 188 7.04 15.14 11.93
CA ASN A 188 7.67 14.50 13.08
C ASN A 188 8.98 15.19 13.44
N PHE A 189 9.84 15.50 12.47
CA PHE A 189 11.07 16.23 12.73
C PHE A 189 10.82 17.64 13.27
N ALA A 190 9.90 18.39 12.67
CA ALA A 190 9.56 19.73 13.13
C ALA A 190 9.06 19.71 14.58
N LEU A 191 8.21 18.74 14.93
CA LEU A 191 7.68 18.58 16.28
C LEU A 191 8.74 18.13 17.29
N LEU A 192 9.55 17.12 16.93
CA LEU A 192 10.57 16.57 17.83
C LEU A 192 11.71 17.57 18.10
N ARG A 193 12.11 18.37 17.10
CA ARG A 193 13.12 19.44 17.28
C ARG A 193 12.68 20.49 18.29
N VAL A 194 11.41 20.86 18.29
CA VAL A 194 10.87 21.81 19.28
C VAL A 194 11.00 21.27 20.71
N PHE A 195 10.84 19.96 20.89
CA PHE A 195 11.04 19.34 22.21
C PHE A 195 12.52 19.17 22.57
N GLU A 196 13.37 18.94 21.58
CA GLU A 196 14.84 18.88 21.76
C GLU A 196 15.41 20.25 22.16
N ASP A 197 15.00 21.34 21.50
CA ASP A 197 15.42 22.71 21.80
C ASP A 197 15.05 23.15 23.23
N GLN A 198 13.97 22.57 23.77
CA GLN A 198 13.52 22.79 25.15
C GLN A 198 14.15 21.82 26.16
N ASN A 199 15.11 20.99 25.74
CA ASN A 199 15.74 19.92 26.53
C ASN A 199 14.72 18.95 27.16
N LEU A 200 13.60 18.70 26.49
CA LEU A 200 12.53 17.81 26.98
C LEU A 200 12.73 16.37 26.50
N LEU A 201 13.39 16.18 25.36
CA LEU A 201 13.77 14.87 24.82
C LEU A 201 15.04 14.99 23.97
N GLN A 202 15.60 13.86 23.59
CA GLN A 202 16.64 13.77 22.58
C GLN A 202 16.11 13.01 21.38
N ILE A 203 16.40 13.49 20.17
CA ILE A 203 15.96 12.81 18.95
C ILE A 203 16.78 11.53 18.72
N TYR A 204 18.08 11.59 19.03
CA TYR A 204 19.02 10.50 18.83
C TYR A 204 19.70 10.10 20.15
N ASP A 205 19.82 8.78 20.37
CA ASP A 205 20.68 8.18 21.39
C ASP A 205 22.03 7.77 20.75
N THR A 206 23.03 7.50 21.57
CA THR A 206 24.31 6.92 21.11
C THR A 206 24.20 5.39 21.04
N GLY A 207 24.41 4.83 19.85
CA GLY A 207 24.44 3.39 19.59
C GLY A 207 25.67 2.69 20.17
N THR A 208 25.71 1.37 20.00
CA THR A 208 26.84 0.52 20.46
C THR A 208 28.17 0.93 19.88
N ASP A 209 28.15 1.44 18.65
CA ASP A 209 29.34 1.77 17.85
C ASP A 209 29.58 3.28 17.79
N GLY A 210 28.96 4.07 18.67
CA GLY A 210 29.06 5.53 18.70
C GLY A 210 28.18 6.26 17.68
N GLU A 211 27.46 5.51 16.85
CA GLU A 211 26.53 6.02 15.84
C GLU A 211 25.28 6.68 16.48
N LYS A 212 24.68 7.65 15.79
CA LYS A 212 23.44 8.30 16.23
C LYS A 212 22.23 7.45 15.84
N VAL A 213 21.59 6.81 16.80
CA VAL A 213 20.39 5.97 16.57
C VAL A 213 19.13 6.66 17.06
N ALA A 214 17.99 6.40 16.43
CA ALA A 214 16.72 6.99 16.88
C ALA A 214 16.44 6.68 18.37
N SER A 215 16.06 7.70 19.13
CA SER A 215 15.58 7.49 20.49
C SER A 215 14.25 6.73 20.52
N ASP A 216 13.85 6.25 21.69
CA ASP A 216 12.60 5.51 21.86
C ASP A 216 11.36 6.37 21.51
N ILE A 217 11.38 7.66 21.85
CA ILE A 217 10.29 8.58 21.47
C ILE A 217 10.31 8.83 19.96
N THR A 218 11.47 9.07 19.36
CA THR A 218 11.59 9.22 17.90
C THR A 218 11.06 7.97 17.18
N THR A 219 11.47 6.78 17.62
CA THR A 219 10.96 5.52 17.09
C THR A 219 9.44 5.45 17.21
N CYS A 220 8.86 5.84 18.35
CA CYS A 220 7.41 5.84 18.56
C CYS A 220 6.67 6.71 17.53
N TYR A 221 7.08 7.96 17.32
CA TYR A 221 6.40 8.88 16.40
C TYR A 221 6.55 8.48 14.93
N PHE A 222 7.72 7.97 14.54
CA PHE A 222 7.97 7.51 13.18
C PHE A 222 7.28 6.17 12.88
N CYS A 223 7.32 5.21 13.80
CA CYS A 223 6.56 3.97 13.68
C CYS A 223 5.04 4.21 13.68
N ALA A 224 4.55 5.15 14.50
CA ALA A 224 3.15 5.56 14.48
C ALA A 224 2.72 6.02 13.08
N ALA A 225 3.49 6.91 12.44
CA ALA A 225 3.19 7.36 11.09
C ALA A 225 3.11 6.19 10.09
N THR A 226 4.14 5.36 10.00
CA THR A 226 4.15 4.31 8.97
C THR A 226 3.14 3.18 9.22
N PHE A 227 2.90 2.81 10.47
CA PHE A 227 1.92 1.77 10.82
C PHE A 227 0.49 2.28 10.66
N SER A 228 0.20 3.51 11.10
CA SER A 228 -1.11 4.14 10.86
C SER A 228 -1.37 4.38 9.38
N ALA A 229 -0.35 4.69 8.56
CA ALA A 229 -0.50 4.73 7.10
C ALA A 229 -0.90 3.35 6.55
N THR A 230 -0.22 2.29 6.99
CA THR A 230 -0.52 0.92 6.56
C THR A 230 -1.93 0.49 6.95
N ILE A 231 -2.37 0.80 8.17
CA ILE A 231 -3.74 0.53 8.64
C ILE A 231 -4.74 1.40 7.86
N GLY A 232 -4.47 2.69 7.69
CA GLY A 232 -5.32 3.62 6.93
C GLY A 232 -5.58 3.18 5.50
N GLY A 233 -4.55 2.66 4.82
CA GLY A 233 -4.63 2.17 3.45
C GLY A 233 -5.69 1.08 3.23
N VAL A 234 -6.03 0.28 4.25
CA VAL A 234 -7.06 -0.75 4.11
C VAL A 234 -8.49 -0.21 4.20
N GLY A 235 -8.68 1.04 4.65
CA GLY A 235 -10.01 1.60 4.95
C GLY A 235 -10.91 1.82 3.74
N THR A 236 -10.35 2.01 2.54
CA THR A 236 -11.11 2.17 1.29
C THR A 236 -10.44 1.40 0.15
N LEU A 237 -11.17 1.17 -0.95
CA LEU A 237 -10.62 0.54 -2.14
C LEU A 237 -9.41 1.28 -2.74
N VAL A 238 -9.28 2.58 -2.49
CA VAL A 238 -8.26 3.45 -3.08
C VAL A 238 -6.98 3.50 -2.26
N GLY A 239 -7.07 3.30 -0.94
CA GLY A 239 -5.94 3.53 -0.03
C GLY A 239 -4.69 2.71 -0.34
N THR A 240 -4.87 1.44 -0.74
CA THR A 240 -3.75 0.58 -1.17
C THR A 240 -4.08 -0.22 -2.43
N ALA A 241 -3.07 -0.41 -3.29
CA ALA A 241 -3.17 -1.22 -4.49
C ALA A 241 -3.61 -2.67 -4.19
N THR A 242 -3.25 -3.21 -3.02
CA THR A 242 -3.64 -4.55 -2.58
C THR A 242 -5.16 -4.73 -2.54
N ASN A 243 -5.92 -3.70 -2.18
CA ASN A 243 -7.39 -3.76 -2.13
C ASN A 243 -7.99 -3.95 -3.54
N LEU A 244 -7.40 -3.27 -4.52
CA LEU A 244 -7.79 -3.42 -5.92
C LEU A 244 -7.37 -4.77 -6.48
N VAL A 245 -6.22 -5.34 -6.06
CA VAL A 245 -5.79 -6.69 -6.46
C VAL A 245 -6.89 -7.70 -6.15
N PHE A 246 -7.27 -7.85 -4.88
CA PHE A 246 -8.18 -8.92 -4.51
C PHE A 246 -9.63 -8.65 -4.97
N LYS A 247 -10.04 -7.38 -5.09
CA LYS A 247 -11.31 -7.01 -5.76
C LYS A 247 -11.31 -7.48 -7.22
N GLY A 248 -10.25 -7.18 -7.95
CA GLY A 248 -10.11 -7.54 -9.35
C GLY A 248 -10.02 -9.05 -9.56
N LEU A 249 -9.21 -9.75 -8.75
CA LEU A 249 -9.08 -11.21 -8.80
C LEU A 249 -10.43 -11.89 -8.55
N PHE A 250 -11.17 -11.46 -7.52
CA PHE A 250 -12.49 -12.03 -7.24
C PHE A 250 -13.47 -11.80 -8.39
N SER A 251 -13.56 -10.55 -8.88
CA SER A 251 -14.49 -10.20 -9.96
C SER A 251 -14.17 -10.92 -11.27
N ARG A 252 -12.89 -11.28 -11.50
CA ARG A 252 -12.45 -12.04 -12.68
C ARG A 252 -12.71 -13.53 -12.53
N MET A 253 -12.46 -14.10 -11.36
CA MET A 253 -12.71 -15.51 -11.14
C MET A 253 -14.20 -15.82 -11.03
N TYR A 254 -15.00 -14.89 -10.50
CA TYR A 254 -16.45 -15.04 -10.33
C TYR A 254 -17.20 -13.86 -10.96
N PRO A 255 -17.27 -13.77 -12.31
CA PRO A 255 -17.93 -12.67 -13.00
C PRO A 255 -19.44 -12.59 -12.72
N GLU A 256 -20.09 -13.75 -12.49
CA GLU A 256 -21.51 -13.87 -12.16
C GLU A 256 -21.81 -13.50 -10.69
N ALA A 257 -20.79 -13.42 -9.82
CA ALA A 257 -20.99 -13.05 -8.43
C ALA A 257 -21.54 -11.62 -8.31
N PRO A 258 -22.51 -11.36 -7.43
CA PRO A 258 -22.92 -10.00 -7.08
C PRO A 258 -21.73 -9.07 -6.80
N GLU A 259 -21.94 -7.77 -6.95
CA GLU A 259 -20.88 -6.78 -6.69
C GLU A 259 -20.63 -6.62 -5.18
N TYR A 260 -20.08 -7.65 -4.55
CA TYR A 260 -19.83 -7.74 -3.12
C TYR A 260 -18.75 -6.76 -2.65
N LEU A 261 -17.77 -6.48 -3.50
CA LEU A 261 -16.64 -5.60 -3.23
C LEU A 261 -16.81 -4.22 -3.91
N SER A 262 -18.05 -3.75 -4.03
CA SER A 262 -18.36 -2.36 -4.40
C SER A 262 -17.81 -1.40 -3.34
N PHE A 263 -17.57 -0.15 -3.71
CA PHE A 263 -17.01 0.85 -2.80
C PHE A 263 -17.77 0.98 -1.46
N PRO A 264 -19.12 1.06 -1.43
CA PRO A 264 -19.87 1.16 -0.18
C PRO A 264 -19.73 -0.07 0.71
N LYS A 265 -19.90 -1.28 0.15
CA LYS A 265 -19.84 -2.54 0.93
C LYS A 265 -18.44 -2.82 1.44
N PHE A 266 -17.42 -2.60 0.60
CA PHE A 266 -16.03 -2.68 1.01
C PHE A 266 -15.78 -1.76 2.20
N SER A 267 -16.18 -0.49 2.09
CA SER A 267 -15.96 0.51 3.14
C SER A 267 -16.74 0.22 4.42
N ALA A 268 -17.95 -0.35 4.31
CA ALA A 268 -18.75 -0.76 5.46
C ALA A 268 -18.08 -1.87 6.28
N PHE A 269 -17.34 -2.77 5.63
CA PHE A 269 -16.47 -3.73 6.34
C PHE A 269 -15.20 -3.06 6.84
N ALA A 270 -14.49 -2.35 5.95
CA ALA A 270 -13.12 -1.91 6.16
C ALA A 270 -12.96 -0.76 7.15
N ILE A 271 -13.87 0.22 7.18
CA ILE A 271 -13.75 1.40 8.05
C ILE A 271 -13.85 1.02 9.53
N PRO A 272 -14.90 0.30 10.00
CA PRO A 272 -14.97 -0.13 11.41
C PRO A 272 -13.77 -1.00 11.80
N TYR A 273 -13.38 -1.91 10.91
CA TYR A 273 -12.23 -2.78 11.09
C TYR A 273 -10.91 -2.00 11.24
N MET A 274 -10.65 -1.04 10.36
CA MET A 274 -9.49 -0.14 10.40
C MET A 274 -9.46 0.67 11.70
N LEU A 275 -10.59 1.25 12.12
CA LEU A 275 -10.66 2.03 13.35
C LEU A 275 -10.32 1.21 14.59
N ILE A 276 -10.79 -0.04 14.66
CA ILE A 276 -10.44 -0.96 15.74
C ILE A 276 -8.93 -1.19 15.76
N MET A 277 -8.34 -1.50 14.60
CA MET A 277 -6.89 -1.73 14.47
C MET A 277 -6.07 -0.52 14.91
N GLU A 278 -6.50 0.68 14.51
CA GLU A 278 -5.83 1.93 14.88
C GLU A 278 -5.88 2.20 16.39
N ILE A 279 -7.03 1.94 17.03
CA ILE A 279 -7.17 2.07 18.49
C ILE A 279 -6.17 1.16 19.21
N PHE A 280 -6.03 -0.08 18.75
CA PHE A 280 -5.08 -1.04 19.33
C PHE A 280 -3.62 -0.65 19.07
N LEU A 281 -3.29 -0.18 17.87
CA LEU A 281 -1.96 0.34 17.55
C LEU A 281 -1.61 1.52 18.47
N TYR A 282 -2.50 2.51 18.56
CA TYR A 282 -2.32 3.68 19.41
C TYR A 282 -2.09 3.27 20.88
N PHE A 283 -2.95 2.39 21.42
CA PHE A 283 -2.83 1.92 22.79
C PHE A 283 -1.54 1.12 23.02
N TYR A 284 -1.12 0.28 22.06
CA TYR A 284 0.14 -0.44 22.15
C TYR A 284 1.33 0.51 22.25
N LEU A 285 1.40 1.52 21.39
CA LEU A 285 2.48 2.51 21.40
C LEU A 285 2.48 3.34 22.69
N LEU A 286 1.30 3.70 23.23
CA LEU A 286 1.18 4.35 24.54
C LEU A 286 1.80 3.53 25.67
N VAL A 287 1.53 2.22 25.70
CA VAL A 287 1.99 1.33 26.77
C VAL A 287 3.48 1.06 26.66
N VAL A 288 3.99 0.84 25.44
CA VAL A 288 5.39 0.50 25.19
C VAL A 288 6.31 1.70 25.36
N TYR A 289 5.96 2.85 24.78
CA TYR A 289 6.85 4.01 24.67
C TYR A 289 6.54 5.14 25.64
N LEU A 290 5.27 5.35 26.01
CA LEU A 290 4.88 6.46 26.90
C LEU A 290 4.52 6.02 28.33
N GLY A 291 4.62 4.71 28.62
CA GLY A 291 4.45 4.19 29.98
C GLY A 291 3.06 4.41 30.57
N TYR A 292 2.00 4.48 29.75
CA TYR A 292 0.64 4.81 30.19
C TYR A 292 0.13 3.91 31.33
N LEU A 293 0.36 2.59 31.25
CA LEU A 293 0.02 1.62 32.31
C LEU A 293 1.12 1.45 33.37
N ARG A 294 2.23 2.20 33.26
CA ARG A 294 3.42 2.12 34.12
C ARG A 294 3.85 3.52 34.56
N PRO A 295 3.04 4.24 35.36
CA PRO A 295 3.25 5.65 35.68
C PRO A 295 4.56 5.96 36.43
N ASN A 296 5.16 4.96 37.09
CA ASN A 296 6.45 5.10 37.79
C ASN A 296 7.67 4.76 36.92
N SER A 297 7.47 4.31 35.67
CA SER A 297 8.56 3.98 34.75
C SER A 297 9.33 5.21 34.27
N GLU A 298 10.58 5.02 33.86
CA GLU A 298 11.39 6.10 33.27
C GLU A 298 10.75 6.67 32.00
N ALA A 299 10.09 5.83 31.20
CA ALA A 299 9.35 6.23 30.01
C ALA A 299 8.21 7.22 30.35
N ALA A 300 7.43 6.94 31.40
CA ALA A 300 6.36 7.83 31.84
C ALA A 300 6.88 9.16 32.40
N LYS A 301 8.07 9.17 33.00
CA LYS A 301 8.72 10.41 33.46
C LYS A 301 9.22 11.25 32.28
N LYS A 302 9.84 10.63 31.27
CA LYS A 302 10.30 11.29 30.04
C LYS A 302 9.13 11.80 29.18
N ALA A 303 7.97 11.16 29.23
CA ALA A 303 6.77 11.56 28.50
C ALA A 303 5.98 12.72 29.14
N LYS A 304 6.39 13.24 30.31
CA LYS A 304 5.73 14.40 30.92
C LYS A 304 6.30 15.70 30.34
N LEU A 305 5.49 16.38 29.54
CA LEU A 305 5.81 17.70 29.01
C LEU A 305 5.64 18.79 30.08
N THR A 306 6.57 19.74 30.09
CA THR A 306 6.44 20.98 30.85
C THR A 306 5.41 21.92 30.18
N PRO A 307 4.80 22.87 30.92
CA PRO A 307 3.93 23.88 30.32
C PRO A 307 4.61 24.66 29.20
N SER A 308 5.90 24.96 29.35
CA SER A 308 6.72 25.63 28.33
C SER A 308 6.88 24.77 27.06
N GLY A 309 7.05 23.45 27.18
CA GLY A 309 7.09 22.55 26.03
C GLY A 309 5.78 22.48 25.24
N ILE A 310 4.64 22.52 25.95
CA ILE A 310 3.30 22.58 25.34
C ILE A 310 3.13 23.90 24.57
N GLU A 311 3.56 25.01 25.14
CA GLU A 311 3.51 26.32 24.49
C GLU A 311 4.45 26.39 23.28
N ALA A 312 5.67 25.88 23.38
CA ALA A 312 6.60 25.80 22.26
C ALA A 312 6.05 24.96 21.10
N ALA A 313 5.46 23.79 21.39
CA ALA A 313 4.80 22.95 20.37
C ALA A 313 3.61 23.66 19.73
N LYS A 314 2.83 24.41 20.51
CA LYS A 314 1.73 25.23 19.99
C LYS A 314 2.23 26.31 19.05
N THR A 315 3.28 27.04 19.42
CA THR A 315 3.90 28.07 18.59
C THR A 315 4.41 27.46 17.29
N ALA A 316 5.17 26.36 17.36
CA ALA A 316 5.70 25.71 16.16
C ALA A 316 4.63 25.22 15.18
N VAL A 317 3.51 24.67 15.67
CA VAL A 317 2.38 24.28 14.81
C VAL A 317 1.70 25.52 14.21
N THR A 318 1.59 26.61 14.98
CA THR A 318 1.00 27.87 14.52
C THR A 318 1.87 28.52 13.44
N ASP A 319 3.18 28.60 13.66
CA ASP A 319 4.15 29.12 12.68
C ASP A 319 4.12 28.32 11.38
N ASN A 320 4.01 26.99 11.45
CA ASN A 320 3.89 26.14 10.26
C ASN A 320 2.56 26.35 9.53
N LEU A 321 1.45 26.59 10.25
CA LEU A 321 0.16 26.94 9.66
C LEU A 321 0.22 28.32 8.98
N GLU A 322 0.87 29.30 9.59
CA GLU A 322 1.03 30.64 9.02
C GLU A 322 1.89 30.62 7.75
N LYS A 323 2.95 29.81 7.72
CA LYS A 323 3.78 29.59 6.51
C LYS A 323 3.00 29.03 5.33
N LEU A 324 1.93 28.27 5.56
CA LEU A 324 1.06 27.76 4.48
C LEU A 324 0.17 28.85 3.87
N GLY A 325 0.02 30.01 4.52
CA GLY A 325 -0.81 31.10 4.04
C GLY A 325 -2.32 30.77 3.99
N PRO A 326 -3.13 31.64 3.36
CA PRO A 326 -4.57 31.44 3.21
C PRO A 326 -4.88 30.24 2.30
N ILE A 327 -6.10 29.70 2.43
CA ILE A 327 -6.56 28.61 1.56
C ILE A 327 -6.60 29.10 0.11
N THR A 328 -5.96 28.34 -0.77
CA THR A 328 -5.87 28.66 -2.19
C THR A 328 -7.08 28.11 -2.95
N ILE A 329 -7.37 28.70 -4.10
CA ILE A 329 -8.38 28.17 -5.03
C ILE A 329 -8.04 26.73 -5.45
N TRP A 330 -6.76 26.41 -5.58
CA TRP A 330 -6.29 25.07 -5.88
C TRP A 330 -6.75 24.07 -4.82
N GLU A 331 -6.52 24.37 -3.54
CA GLU A 331 -6.98 23.53 -2.43
C GLU A 331 -8.52 23.41 -2.43
N ILE A 332 -9.25 24.50 -2.68
CA ILE A 332 -10.72 24.47 -2.74
C ILE A 332 -11.22 23.56 -3.87
N LEU A 333 -10.67 23.68 -5.08
CA LEU A 333 -11.06 22.85 -6.21
C LEU A 333 -10.76 21.37 -5.96
N VAL A 334 -9.62 21.06 -5.36
CA VAL A 334 -9.29 19.69 -4.96
C VAL A 334 -10.29 19.17 -3.95
N ILE A 335 -10.63 19.94 -2.91
CA ILE A 335 -11.64 19.54 -1.91
C ILE A 335 -12.99 19.25 -2.57
N ILE A 336 -13.45 20.13 -3.48
CA ILE A 336 -14.73 19.97 -4.18
C ILE A 336 -14.72 18.72 -5.05
N LEU A 337 -13.72 18.57 -5.92
CA LEU A 337 -13.63 17.45 -6.86
C LEU A 337 -13.44 16.12 -6.14
N PHE A 338 -12.60 16.10 -5.09
CA PHE A 338 -12.36 14.92 -4.28
C PHE A 338 -13.60 14.51 -3.47
N SER A 339 -14.27 15.47 -2.81
CA SER A 339 -15.53 15.20 -2.11
C SER A 339 -16.62 14.73 -3.08
N GLY A 340 -16.67 15.32 -4.27
CA GLY A 340 -17.54 14.88 -5.37
C GLY A 340 -17.27 13.43 -5.78
N ALA A 341 -15.99 13.03 -5.89
CA ALA A 341 -15.62 11.65 -6.17
C ALA A 341 -16.09 10.66 -5.09
N ILE A 342 -15.89 11.01 -3.81
CA ILE A 342 -16.36 10.19 -2.69
C ILE A 342 -17.88 10.02 -2.76
N LEU A 343 -18.63 11.12 -2.98
CA LEU A 343 -20.08 11.06 -3.12
C LEU A 343 -20.49 10.17 -4.30
N LEU A 344 -19.81 10.29 -5.45
CA LEU A 344 -20.07 9.42 -6.61
C LEU A 344 -19.80 7.95 -6.28
N PHE A 345 -18.72 7.62 -5.57
CA PHE A 345 -18.44 6.24 -5.18
C PHE A 345 -19.50 5.66 -4.23
N PHE A 346 -19.90 6.41 -3.20
CA PHE A 346 -20.87 5.93 -2.23
C PHE A 346 -22.29 5.86 -2.80
N CYS A 347 -22.64 6.73 -3.75
CA CYS A 347 -23.97 6.78 -4.36
C CYS A 347 -24.11 6.00 -5.67
N ARG A 348 -23.07 5.28 -6.14
CA ARG A 348 -23.14 4.53 -7.43
C ARG A 348 -24.14 3.39 -7.38
N THR A 349 -23.88 2.43 -6.50
CA THR A 349 -24.73 1.26 -6.27
C THR A 349 -24.67 0.95 -4.77
N PRO A 350 -25.32 1.77 -3.92
CA PRO A 350 -25.27 1.63 -2.47
C PRO A 350 -26.02 0.39 -1.95
N GLN A 351 -26.81 -0.27 -2.80
CA GLN A 351 -27.59 -1.48 -2.52
C GLN A 351 -28.67 -1.32 -1.42
N ILE A 352 -28.72 -0.17 -0.73
CA ILE A 352 -29.78 0.23 0.19
C ILE A 352 -30.88 1.02 -0.54
N PHE A 353 -30.48 1.81 -1.54
CA PHE A 353 -31.36 2.58 -2.41
C PHE A 353 -30.80 2.54 -3.84
N THR A 354 -31.63 2.90 -4.83
CA THR A 354 -31.22 2.97 -6.23
C THR A 354 -30.18 4.08 -6.42
N GLY A 355 -28.95 3.70 -6.74
CA GLY A 355 -27.87 4.64 -6.99
C GLY A 355 -27.85 5.13 -8.43
N TRP A 356 -26.99 6.12 -8.72
CA TRP A 356 -26.88 6.68 -10.07
C TRP A 356 -26.35 5.67 -11.09
N GLY A 357 -25.55 4.69 -10.64
CA GLY A 357 -25.04 3.59 -11.48
C GLY A 357 -26.13 2.60 -11.86
N ASP A 358 -27.15 2.44 -11.02
CA ASP A 358 -28.28 1.53 -11.26
C ASP A 358 -29.32 2.15 -12.22
N ILE A 359 -29.41 3.49 -12.26
CA ILE A 359 -30.33 4.24 -13.14
C ILE A 359 -29.89 4.16 -14.61
N ILE A 360 -28.58 4.10 -14.89
CA ILE A 360 -28.06 4.13 -16.26
C ILE A 360 -28.50 2.88 -17.05
N PRO A 361 -28.30 1.64 -16.56
CA PRO A 361 -28.82 0.45 -17.23
C PRO A 361 -30.34 0.51 -17.42
N LEU A 362 -31.07 0.99 -16.41
CA LEU A 362 -32.53 1.13 -16.47
C LEU A 362 -32.98 2.13 -17.57
N TYR A 363 -32.26 3.23 -17.74
CA TYR A 363 -32.58 4.26 -18.74
C TYR A 363 -32.27 3.81 -20.17
N PHE A 364 -31.18 3.07 -20.37
CA PHE A 364 -30.73 2.61 -21.69
C PHE A 364 -31.17 1.19 -22.05
N ASP A 365 -32.01 0.56 -21.23
CA ASP A 365 -32.49 -0.83 -21.41
C ASP A 365 -31.35 -1.85 -21.55
N ILE A 366 -30.36 -1.75 -20.66
CA ILE A 366 -29.18 -2.62 -20.63
C ILE A 366 -29.39 -3.73 -19.59
N GLU A 367 -29.25 -4.99 -20.02
CA GLU A 367 -29.41 -6.16 -19.14
C GLU A 367 -28.30 -6.27 -18.08
N ASP A 368 -27.08 -5.83 -18.40
CA ASP A 368 -25.94 -5.87 -17.46
C ASP A 368 -26.09 -4.82 -16.36
N THR A 369 -26.50 -5.29 -15.18
CA THR A 369 -26.60 -4.46 -13.96
C THR A 369 -25.24 -3.89 -13.50
N LYS A 370 -24.11 -4.41 -13.98
CA LYS A 370 -22.74 -3.95 -13.67
C LYS A 370 -22.13 -3.10 -14.80
N PHE A 371 -22.96 -2.58 -15.70
CA PHE A 371 -22.52 -1.82 -16.87
C PHE A 371 -21.62 -0.62 -16.50
N VAL A 372 -21.98 0.13 -15.45
CA VAL A 372 -21.17 1.25 -14.95
C VAL A 372 -20.51 0.89 -13.62
N LYS A 373 -19.18 0.86 -13.64
CA LYS A 373 -18.32 0.54 -12.49
C LYS A 373 -17.69 1.79 -11.87
N ASP A 374 -17.13 1.63 -10.67
CA ASP A 374 -16.45 2.69 -9.91
C ASP A 374 -15.35 3.40 -10.72
N SER A 375 -14.69 2.69 -11.64
CA SER A 375 -13.63 3.25 -12.49
C SER A 375 -14.08 4.42 -13.34
N ALA A 376 -15.34 4.43 -13.81
CA ALA A 376 -15.88 5.53 -14.62
C ALA A 376 -15.93 6.85 -13.84
N ALA A 377 -16.36 6.79 -12.57
CA ALA A 377 -16.38 7.95 -11.69
C ALA A 377 -14.97 8.45 -11.37
N ALA A 378 -14.04 7.54 -11.09
CA ALA A 378 -12.63 7.88 -10.84
C ALA A 378 -12.01 8.60 -12.05
N MET A 379 -12.23 8.06 -13.26
CA MET A 379 -11.70 8.64 -14.50
C MET A 379 -12.36 9.97 -14.85
N LEU A 380 -13.67 10.13 -14.62
CA LEU A 380 -14.37 11.41 -14.82
C LEU A 380 -13.76 12.52 -13.96
N ILE A 381 -13.56 12.27 -12.67
CA ILE A 381 -13.00 13.27 -11.76
C ILE A 381 -11.53 13.54 -12.11
N GLY A 382 -10.74 12.51 -12.40
CA GLY A 382 -9.36 12.66 -12.87
C GLY A 382 -9.27 13.51 -14.15
N PHE A 383 -10.18 13.29 -15.10
CA PHE A 383 -10.31 14.10 -16.31
C PHE A 383 -10.65 15.56 -15.99
N LEU A 384 -11.62 15.81 -15.09
CA LEU A 384 -11.96 17.17 -14.66
C LEU A 384 -10.78 17.87 -13.96
N MET A 385 -9.99 17.15 -13.16
CA MET A 385 -8.78 17.70 -12.53
C MET A 385 -7.69 18.07 -13.54
N LEU A 386 -7.57 17.33 -14.65
CA LEU A 386 -6.66 17.69 -15.75
C LEU A 386 -7.17 18.89 -16.58
N LEU A 387 -8.49 19.10 -16.63
CA LEU A 387 -9.13 20.14 -17.43
C LEU A 387 -9.22 21.48 -16.70
N LEU A 388 -9.57 21.47 -15.40
CA LEU A 388 -9.87 22.67 -14.64
C LEU A 388 -8.58 23.41 -14.22
N PRO A 389 -8.56 24.76 -14.30
CA PRO A 389 -7.39 25.55 -13.90
C PRO A 389 -7.21 25.57 -12.38
N SER A 390 -5.97 25.49 -11.90
CA SER A 390 -5.63 25.55 -10.47
C SER A 390 -5.81 26.94 -9.84
N SER A 391 -5.92 27.98 -10.67
CA SER A 391 -6.17 29.35 -10.22
C SER A 391 -7.13 30.09 -11.15
N LEU A 392 -7.92 31.00 -10.56
CA LEU A 392 -8.83 31.89 -11.28
C LEU A 392 -8.16 33.19 -11.75
N ILE A 393 -6.83 33.23 -11.73
CA ILE A 393 -6.02 34.40 -12.16
C ILE A 393 -6.32 34.75 -13.63
N PHE A 394 -6.85 33.83 -14.44
CA PHE A 394 -7.28 34.16 -15.80
C PHE A 394 -8.37 35.25 -15.84
N PHE A 395 -9.18 35.42 -14.78
CA PHE A 395 -10.16 36.50 -14.70
C PHE A 395 -9.52 37.88 -14.53
N GLU A 396 -8.26 37.95 -14.10
CA GLU A 396 -7.48 39.20 -14.09
C GLU A 396 -7.30 39.74 -15.51
N ASN A 397 -7.33 38.90 -16.55
CA ASN A 397 -7.31 39.39 -17.94
C ASN A 397 -8.52 40.27 -18.29
N PHE A 398 -9.65 40.12 -17.59
CA PHE A 398 -10.85 40.93 -17.82
C PHE A 398 -10.92 42.18 -16.93
N THR A 399 -10.04 42.30 -15.93
CA THR A 399 -10.09 43.36 -14.92
C THR A 399 -8.79 44.18 -14.80
N ALA A 400 -7.67 43.67 -15.31
CA ALA A 400 -6.36 44.31 -15.27
C ALA A 400 -6.34 45.61 -16.08
N LYS A 401 -5.85 46.69 -15.44
CA LYS A 401 -5.65 47.99 -16.10
C LYS A 401 -4.24 48.14 -16.67
N TYR A 402 -3.26 47.43 -16.12
CA TYR A 402 -1.86 47.50 -16.52
C TYR A 402 -1.33 46.13 -16.93
N TYR A 403 -0.37 46.12 -17.88
CA TYR A 403 0.26 44.88 -18.36
C TYR A 403 0.98 44.11 -17.24
N GLY A 404 1.45 44.80 -16.19
CA GLY A 404 2.10 44.20 -15.03
C GLY A 404 1.18 43.33 -14.16
N ASP A 405 -0.13 43.57 -14.24
CA ASP A 405 -1.18 42.86 -13.48
C ASP A 405 -1.68 41.61 -14.23
N LEU A 406 -1.22 41.39 -15.47
CA LEU A 406 -1.59 40.21 -16.25
C LEU A 406 -0.81 38.97 -15.77
N PRO A 407 -1.41 37.77 -15.87
CA PRO A 407 -0.75 36.53 -15.51
C PRO A 407 0.55 36.33 -16.29
N LYS A 408 1.67 36.27 -15.56
CA LYS A 408 3.03 36.16 -16.14
C LYS A 408 3.40 34.74 -16.60
N LYS A 409 2.61 33.74 -16.22
CA LYS A 409 2.84 32.32 -16.53
C LYS A 409 1.54 31.66 -16.97
N ARG A 410 1.67 30.61 -17.79
CA ARG A 410 0.56 29.74 -18.16
C ARG A 410 -0.06 29.16 -16.89
N ILE A 411 -1.37 29.30 -16.76
CA ILE A 411 -2.13 28.72 -15.65
C ILE A 411 -2.11 27.21 -15.80
N GLN A 412 -1.76 26.54 -14.71
CA GLN A 412 -1.69 25.09 -14.66
C GLN A 412 -3.09 24.52 -14.37
N SER A 413 -3.31 23.28 -14.76
CA SER A 413 -4.48 22.52 -14.33
C SER A 413 -4.37 22.13 -12.85
N VAL A 414 -5.49 21.75 -12.23
CA VAL A 414 -5.52 21.23 -10.85
C VAL A 414 -4.59 20.02 -10.70
N LEU A 415 -4.54 19.18 -11.73
CA LEU A 415 -3.62 18.06 -11.85
C LEU A 415 -2.71 18.28 -13.06
N ILE A 416 -1.39 18.24 -12.87
CA ILE A 416 -0.42 18.47 -13.95
C ILE A 416 0.04 17.14 -14.54
N TRP A 417 -0.21 16.90 -15.82
CA TRP A 417 0.12 15.64 -16.48
C TRP A 417 1.60 15.24 -16.36
N ASP A 418 2.53 16.17 -16.60
CA ASP A 418 3.97 15.87 -16.53
C ASP A 418 4.35 15.33 -15.14
N LYS A 419 3.82 15.96 -14.09
CA LYS A 419 4.03 15.53 -12.71
C LYS A 419 3.33 14.21 -12.38
N VAL A 420 2.13 13.99 -12.91
CA VAL A 420 1.44 12.70 -12.80
C VAL A 420 2.31 11.61 -13.40
N ASN A 421 2.85 11.82 -14.60
CA ASN A 421 3.68 10.84 -15.29
C ASN A 421 4.99 10.52 -14.53
N GLU A 422 5.54 11.48 -13.79
CA GLU A 422 6.71 11.27 -12.93
C GLU A 422 6.43 10.42 -11.69
N VAL A 423 5.25 10.60 -11.06
CA VAL A 423 4.91 9.98 -9.77
C VAL A 423 4.09 8.71 -9.92
N MET A 424 3.40 8.52 -11.05
CA MET A 424 2.49 7.38 -11.27
C MET A 424 3.26 6.04 -11.23
N PRO A 425 2.89 5.12 -10.34
CA PRO A 425 3.56 3.84 -10.22
C PRO A 425 3.01 2.82 -11.23
N TYR A 426 3.29 3.02 -12.52
CA TYR A 426 2.85 2.15 -13.61
C TYR A 426 3.20 0.67 -13.41
N SER A 427 4.26 0.39 -12.64
CA SER A 427 4.65 -0.97 -12.26
C SER A 427 3.52 -1.74 -11.57
N PHE A 428 2.71 -1.09 -10.73
CA PHE A 428 1.58 -1.75 -10.06
C PHE A 428 0.43 -2.06 -11.03
N MET A 429 0.21 -1.23 -12.05
CA MET A 429 -0.76 -1.51 -13.10
C MET A 429 -0.40 -2.80 -13.86
N PHE A 430 0.88 -2.94 -14.23
CA PHE A 430 1.35 -4.15 -14.89
C PHE A 430 1.32 -5.37 -13.96
N LEU A 431 1.62 -5.17 -12.68
CA LEU A 431 1.53 -6.20 -11.64
C LEU A 431 0.12 -6.75 -11.46
N LEU A 432 -0.88 -5.86 -11.43
CA LEU A 432 -2.29 -6.24 -11.44
C LEU A 432 -2.63 -7.05 -12.70
N GLY A 433 -2.23 -6.55 -13.87
CA GLY A 433 -2.48 -7.21 -15.16
C GLY A 433 -1.90 -8.62 -15.26
N GLY A 434 -0.66 -8.82 -14.80
CA GLY A 434 0.00 -10.13 -14.78
C GLY A 434 -0.68 -11.12 -13.82
N GLY A 435 -1.08 -10.66 -12.63
CA GLY A 435 -1.87 -11.45 -11.69
C GLY A 435 -3.23 -11.85 -12.24
N PHE A 436 -3.92 -10.93 -12.91
CA PHE A 436 -5.21 -11.22 -13.58
C PHE A 436 -5.05 -12.18 -14.75
N ALA A 437 -3.97 -12.07 -15.53
CA ALA A 437 -3.67 -13.02 -16.60
C ALA A 437 -3.46 -14.44 -16.03
N LEU A 438 -2.65 -14.59 -14.98
CA LEU A 438 -2.46 -15.87 -14.28
C LEU A 438 -3.79 -16.44 -13.79
N SER A 439 -4.58 -15.64 -13.09
CA SER A 439 -5.87 -16.04 -12.53
C SER A 439 -6.86 -16.47 -13.61
N ASN A 440 -6.94 -15.72 -14.71
CA ASN A 440 -7.80 -16.07 -15.85
C ASN A 440 -7.35 -17.38 -16.50
N ALA A 441 -6.04 -17.54 -16.76
CA ALA A 441 -5.49 -18.77 -17.32
C ALA A 441 -5.74 -20.01 -16.45
N ALA A 442 -5.59 -19.86 -15.13
CA ALA A 442 -5.71 -20.95 -14.17
C ALA A 442 -7.16 -21.46 -14.01
N LYS A 443 -8.16 -20.58 -14.20
CA LYS A 443 -9.59 -20.91 -14.14
C LYS A 443 -10.06 -21.73 -15.33
N LYS A 444 -9.54 -21.49 -16.54
CA LYS A 444 -10.12 -22.06 -17.77
C LYS A 444 -10.12 -23.58 -17.75
N ASP A 445 -11.23 -24.18 -18.17
CA ASP A 445 -11.47 -25.63 -18.11
C ASP A 445 -10.39 -26.47 -18.81
N TYR A 446 -9.81 -25.98 -19.91
CA TYR A 446 -8.75 -26.69 -20.64
C TYR A 446 -7.37 -26.58 -19.99
N THR A 447 -7.20 -25.66 -19.04
CA THR A 447 -6.01 -25.55 -18.20
C THR A 447 -6.27 -26.24 -16.87
N ASP A 448 -7.40 -25.99 -16.22
CA ASP A 448 -7.82 -26.56 -14.93
C ASP A 448 -6.69 -26.68 -13.89
N LEU A 449 -5.86 -25.63 -13.79
CA LEU A 449 -4.84 -25.56 -12.74
C LEU A 449 -5.51 -25.45 -11.37
N ASN A 450 -6.59 -24.66 -11.33
CA ASN A 450 -7.40 -24.45 -10.15
C ASN A 450 -7.94 -25.78 -9.59
N GLY A 451 -8.61 -26.62 -10.39
CA GLY A 451 -9.08 -27.92 -9.92
C GLY A 451 -7.95 -28.81 -9.40
N LYS A 452 -6.79 -28.83 -10.07
CA LYS A 452 -5.62 -29.62 -9.62
C LYS A 452 -5.05 -29.17 -8.29
N ILE A 453 -4.85 -27.86 -8.09
CA ILE A 453 -4.46 -27.31 -6.78
C ILE A 453 -5.52 -27.69 -5.73
N GLY A 454 -6.78 -27.63 -6.12
CA GLY A 454 -7.89 -27.97 -5.27
C GLY A 454 -7.83 -29.40 -4.72
N THR A 455 -7.53 -30.38 -5.57
CA THR A 455 -7.40 -31.78 -5.14
C THR A 455 -6.31 -32.00 -4.09
N LEU A 456 -5.20 -31.27 -4.14
CA LEU A 456 -4.11 -31.34 -3.15
C LEU A 456 -4.55 -30.80 -1.79
N LEU A 457 -5.42 -29.79 -1.81
CA LEU A 457 -5.88 -29.08 -0.61
C LEU A 457 -7.11 -29.73 0.04
N ARG A 458 -7.70 -30.74 -0.59
CA ARG A 458 -8.88 -31.47 -0.09
C ARG A 458 -8.68 -32.09 1.30
N SER A 459 -7.45 -32.38 1.70
CA SER A 459 -7.09 -32.88 3.04
C SER A 459 -7.44 -31.90 4.16
N LEU A 460 -7.59 -30.60 3.86
CA LEU A 460 -7.96 -29.57 4.83
C LEU A 460 -9.46 -29.50 5.11
N LYS A 461 -10.29 -30.26 4.38
CA LYS A 461 -11.76 -30.24 4.51
C LYS A 461 -12.26 -30.56 5.92
N ASP A 462 -11.54 -31.41 6.65
CA ASP A 462 -11.95 -31.86 8.00
C ASP A 462 -11.65 -30.82 9.10
N LEU A 463 -10.92 -29.76 8.78
CA LEU A 463 -10.62 -28.70 9.73
C LEU A 463 -11.78 -27.71 9.87
N PRO A 464 -12.01 -27.12 11.06
CA PRO A 464 -12.99 -26.07 11.23
C PRO A 464 -12.70 -24.87 10.31
N ASN A 465 -13.71 -24.38 9.57
CA ASN A 465 -13.56 -23.26 8.62
C ASN A 465 -12.83 -22.04 9.22
N LYS A 466 -13.18 -21.68 10.47
CA LYS A 466 -12.53 -20.56 11.19
C LYS A 466 -11.04 -20.80 11.44
N LEU A 467 -10.62 -22.04 11.67
CA LEU A 467 -9.21 -22.39 11.87
C LEU A 467 -8.43 -22.26 10.55
N ILE A 468 -9.02 -22.69 9.43
CA ILE A 468 -8.40 -22.55 8.10
C ILE A 468 -8.17 -21.07 7.78
N ILE A 469 -9.17 -20.20 8.03
CA ILE A 469 -9.05 -18.75 7.86
C ILE A 469 -7.92 -18.19 8.73
N LEU A 470 -7.79 -18.64 9.99
CA LEU A 470 -6.71 -18.21 10.88
C LEU A 470 -5.32 -18.57 10.31
N LEU A 471 -5.16 -19.80 9.83
CA LEU A 471 -3.90 -20.27 9.24
C LEU A 471 -3.52 -19.46 8.00
N ILE A 472 -4.50 -19.14 7.14
CA ILE A 472 -4.31 -18.28 5.97
C ILE A 472 -3.84 -16.89 6.39
N ILE A 473 -4.49 -16.28 7.38
CA ILE A 473 -4.11 -14.94 7.88
C ILE A 473 -2.68 -14.97 8.43
N ILE A 474 -2.33 -15.95 9.28
CA ILE A 474 -0.98 -16.08 9.85
C ILE A 474 0.07 -16.21 8.74
N PHE A 475 -0.18 -17.11 7.78
CA PHE A 475 0.75 -17.35 6.68
C PHE A 475 0.93 -16.11 5.80
N THR A 476 -0.16 -15.42 5.50
CA THR A 476 -0.15 -14.22 4.64
C THR A 476 0.53 -13.04 5.32
N VAL A 477 0.21 -12.77 6.60
CA VAL A 477 0.87 -11.72 7.40
C VAL A 477 2.37 -12.02 7.56
N PHE A 478 2.75 -13.28 7.75
CA PHE A 478 4.16 -13.65 7.81
C PHE A 478 4.86 -13.36 6.47
N THR A 479 4.30 -13.86 5.36
CA THR A 479 4.90 -13.75 4.02
C THR A 479 5.04 -12.29 3.57
N THR A 480 4.05 -11.45 3.86
CA THR A 480 4.04 -10.04 3.45
C THR A 480 5.12 -9.19 4.15
N ASN A 481 5.77 -9.69 5.21
CA ASN A 481 6.91 -8.98 5.78
C ASN A 481 8.20 -9.12 4.96
N PHE A 482 8.24 -10.06 4.01
CA PHE A 482 9.43 -10.37 3.21
C PHE A 482 9.25 -10.10 1.72
N ALA A 483 8.05 -9.72 1.29
CA ALA A 483 7.70 -9.51 -0.11
C ALA A 483 6.66 -8.40 -0.26
N SER A 484 6.59 -7.79 -1.43
CA SER A 484 5.57 -6.78 -1.75
C SER A 484 4.13 -7.27 -1.47
N ASN A 485 3.36 -6.47 -0.73
CA ASN A 485 1.96 -6.72 -0.39
C ASN A 485 1.09 -7.12 -1.61
N VAL A 486 1.31 -6.43 -2.74
CA VAL A 486 0.56 -6.65 -3.99
C VAL A 486 0.94 -8.01 -4.60
N ALA A 487 2.22 -8.38 -4.56
CA ALA A 487 2.70 -9.67 -5.03
C ALA A 487 2.14 -10.82 -4.19
N VAL A 488 2.19 -10.70 -2.86
CA VAL A 488 1.63 -11.72 -1.94
C VAL A 488 0.14 -11.92 -2.23
N CYS A 489 -0.62 -10.83 -2.36
CA CYS A 489 -2.05 -10.91 -2.67
C CYS A 489 -2.31 -11.61 -4.03
N ASN A 490 -1.56 -11.26 -5.07
CA ASN A 490 -1.67 -11.90 -6.39
C ASN A 490 -1.43 -13.42 -6.37
N VAL A 491 -0.57 -13.90 -5.48
CA VAL A 491 -0.25 -15.33 -5.36
C VAL A 491 -1.24 -16.04 -4.44
N ILE A 492 -1.53 -15.47 -3.26
CA ILE A 492 -2.30 -16.15 -2.22
C ILE A 492 -3.80 -16.13 -2.51
N SER A 493 -4.37 -15.00 -2.95
CA SER A 493 -5.83 -14.86 -3.14
C SER A 493 -6.43 -15.92 -4.06
N PRO A 494 -5.88 -16.22 -5.26
CA PRO A 494 -6.43 -17.26 -6.13
C PRO A 494 -6.39 -18.65 -5.49
N ILE A 495 -5.30 -18.99 -4.80
CA ILE A 495 -5.10 -20.28 -4.15
C ILE A 495 -6.14 -20.49 -3.05
N VAL A 496 -6.36 -19.49 -2.19
CA VAL A 496 -7.32 -19.62 -1.08
C VAL A 496 -8.77 -19.62 -1.53
N MET A 497 -9.10 -18.90 -2.61
CA MET A 497 -10.43 -18.95 -3.24
C MET A 497 -10.71 -20.33 -3.84
N GLN A 498 -9.69 -20.93 -4.47
CA GLN A 498 -9.81 -22.28 -5.00
C GLN A 498 -9.94 -23.32 -3.88
N LEU A 499 -9.15 -23.19 -2.81
CA LEU A 499 -9.32 -24.00 -1.60
C LEU A 499 -10.77 -23.93 -1.11
N ALA A 500 -11.34 -22.72 -1.00
CA ALA A 500 -12.71 -22.53 -0.55
C ALA A 500 -13.73 -23.32 -1.39
N LYS A 501 -13.58 -23.30 -2.73
CA LYS A 501 -14.43 -24.06 -3.66
C LYS A 501 -14.39 -25.56 -3.35
N GLU A 502 -13.21 -26.12 -3.11
CA GLU A 502 -13.04 -27.58 -2.87
C GLU A 502 -13.59 -28.06 -1.52
N ILE A 503 -13.51 -27.21 -0.50
CA ILE A 503 -14.04 -27.52 0.84
C ILE A 503 -15.49 -27.06 1.00
N ASN A 504 -16.15 -26.69 -0.10
CA ASN A 504 -17.55 -26.22 -0.16
C ASN A 504 -17.82 -25.00 0.75
N GLN A 505 -16.93 -24.01 0.71
CA GLN A 505 -17.06 -22.75 1.42
C GLN A 505 -17.13 -21.58 0.44
N ASN A 506 -17.71 -20.45 0.88
CA ASN A 506 -17.82 -19.26 0.04
C ASN A 506 -16.43 -18.65 -0.26
N PRO A 507 -15.99 -18.57 -1.54
CA PRO A 507 -14.67 -18.04 -1.90
C PRO A 507 -14.44 -16.59 -1.49
N LEU A 508 -15.50 -15.77 -1.41
CA LEU A 508 -15.40 -14.39 -0.95
C LEU A 508 -14.80 -14.32 0.45
N TRP A 509 -15.15 -15.26 1.33
CA TRP A 509 -14.68 -15.29 2.71
C TRP A 509 -13.15 -15.41 2.79
N TYR A 510 -12.61 -16.31 1.98
CA TYR A 510 -11.19 -16.62 1.89
C TYR A 510 -10.42 -15.50 1.20
N ASN A 511 -11.02 -14.89 0.18
CA ASN A 511 -10.42 -13.76 -0.50
C ASN A 511 -10.31 -12.52 0.41
N ILE A 512 -11.33 -12.22 1.22
CA ILE A 512 -11.28 -11.14 2.20
C ILE A 512 -10.15 -11.43 3.21
N ALA A 513 -10.04 -12.68 3.69
CA ALA A 513 -8.99 -13.07 4.63
C ALA A 513 -7.58 -12.82 4.04
N ALA A 514 -7.29 -13.33 2.84
CA ALA A 514 -5.99 -13.15 2.19
C ALA A 514 -5.75 -11.70 1.74
N GLY A 515 -6.76 -11.03 1.19
CA GLY A 515 -6.65 -9.68 0.64
C GLY A 515 -6.30 -8.65 1.71
N PHE A 516 -7.03 -8.62 2.84
CA PHE A 516 -6.72 -7.73 3.95
C PHE A 516 -5.41 -8.10 4.63
N SER A 517 -5.16 -9.40 4.88
CA SER A 517 -3.92 -9.84 5.57
C SER A 517 -2.64 -9.54 4.78
N SER A 518 -2.72 -9.51 3.44
CA SER A 518 -1.59 -9.13 2.56
C SER A 518 -1.14 -7.68 2.70
N SER A 519 -1.84 -6.84 3.48
CA SER A 519 -1.44 -5.43 3.66
C SER A 519 -0.61 -5.20 4.93
N TYR A 520 -0.51 -6.16 5.85
CA TYR A 520 0.01 -5.93 7.20
C TYR A 520 1.48 -6.34 7.40
N ALA A 521 2.37 -5.58 6.79
CA ALA A 521 3.81 -5.69 7.01
C ALA A 521 4.29 -4.64 8.04
N LEU A 522 4.14 -4.93 9.34
CA LEU A 522 4.44 -3.97 10.42
C LEU A 522 5.77 -4.22 11.14
N CYS A 523 6.49 -5.33 10.88
CA CYS A 523 7.67 -5.69 11.67
C CYS A 523 9.01 -5.24 11.04
N LEU A 524 9.16 -5.43 9.73
CA LEU A 524 10.45 -5.26 9.05
C LEU A 524 10.51 -3.97 8.20
N PRO A 525 11.69 -3.31 8.12
CA PRO A 525 11.90 -2.15 7.24
C PRO A 525 11.58 -2.46 5.77
N VAL A 526 11.95 -3.65 5.31
CA VAL A 526 11.72 -4.11 3.94
C VAL A 526 10.26 -4.45 3.62
N GLY A 527 9.41 -4.55 4.65
CA GLY A 527 8.02 -4.99 4.48
C GLY A 527 7.15 -3.98 3.71
N THR A 528 7.39 -2.67 3.88
CA THR A 528 6.73 -1.64 3.06
C THR A 528 7.69 -0.50 2.73
N PRO A 529 7.47 0.24 1.63
CA PRO A 529 8.25 1.45 1.36
C PRO A 529 8.15 2.50 2.47
N GLY A 530 6.99 2.62 3.13
CA GLY A 530 6.81 3.50 4.28
C GLY A 530 7.73 3.14 5.44
N ASN A 531 7.84 1.85 5.76
CA ASN A 531 8.72 1.35 6.81
C ASN A 531 10.19 1.71 6.52
N LEU A 532 10.63 1.53 5.27
CA LEU A 532 11.98 1.89 4.83
C LEU A 532 12.24 3.41 4.89
N ILE A 533 11.25 4.23 4.52
CA ILE A 533 11.35 5.69 4.59
C ILE A 533 11.57 6.15 6.03
N VAL A 534 10.79 5.65 6.98
CA VAL A 534 10.97 6.07 8.39
C VAL A 534 12.27 5.55 8.99
N GLN A 535 12.66 4.33 8.64
CA GLN A 535 13.91 3.72 9.11
C GLN A 535 15.13 4.50 8.60
N SER A 536 15.17 4.81 7.31
CA SER A 536 16.25 5.59 6.69
C SER A 536 16.25 7.07 7.13
N SER A 537 15.07 7.68 7.29
CA SER A 537 14.97 9.10 7.66
C SER A 537 15.45 9.36 9.08
N ALA A 538 15.07 8.52 10.05
CA ALA A 538 15.36 8.72 11.47
C ALA A 538 16.48 7.81 12.00
N ASN A 539 17.14 7.02 11.14
CA ASN A 539 18.13 6.01 11.51
C ASN A 539 17.63 5.08 12.64
N ILE A 540 16.46 4.45 12.41
CA ILE A 540 15.82 3.55 13.39
C ILE A 540 16.43 2.15 13.25
N PRO A 541 17.04 1.59 14.30
CA PRO A 541 17.53 0.22 14.26
C PRO A 541 16.39 -0.77 14.00
N THR A 542 16.66 -1.79 13.16
CA THR A 542 15.67 -2.84 12.84
C THR A 542 15.10 -3.50 14.10
N SER A 543 15.91 -3.67 15.15
CA SER A 543 15.46 -4.21 16.44
C SER A 543 14.42 -3.34 17.14
N LYS A 544 14.58 -2.01 17.13
CA LYS A 544 13.61 -1.06 17.69
C LYS A 544 12.31 -1.06 16.88
N MET A 545 12.41 -1.16 15.55
CA MET A 545 11.24 -1.26 14.68
C MET A 545 10.46 -2.56 14.90
N ILE A 546 11.14 -3.71 15.00
CA ILE A 546 10.51 -5.00 15.33
C ILE A 546 9.79 -4.92 16.68
N LYS A 547 10.41 -4.31 17.70
CA LYS A 547 9.76 -4.10 19.00
C LYS A 547 8.50 -3.22 18.89
N ALA A 548 8.51 -2.21 18.03
CA ALA A 548 7.33 -1.39 17.74
C ALA A 548 6.25 -2.18 16.98
N GLY A 549 6.64 -3.09 16.08
CA GLY A 549 5.74 -3.78 15.15
C GLY A 549 5.17 -5.11 15.63
N ILE A 550 5.88 -5.87 16.47
CA ILE A 550 5.52 -7.25 16.80
C ILE A 550 4.18 -7.37 17.53
N GLY A 551 3.92 -6.48 18.49
CA GLY A 551 2.62 -6.43 19.17
C GLY A 551 1.48 -6.09 18.21
N PRO A 552 1.56 -4.99 17.45
CA PRO A 552 0.60 -4.64 16.42
C PRO A 552 0.40 -5.75 15.37
N SER A 553 1.44 -6.46 14.96
CA SER A 553 1.32 -7.60 14.04
C SER A 553 0.50 -8.75 14.63
N VAL A 554 0.75 -9.14 15.88
CA VAL A 554 -0.04 -10.20 16.55
C VAL A 554 -1.49 -9.75 16.75
N LEU A 555 -1.70 -8.51 17.19
CA LEU A 555 -3.05 -7.95 17.35
C LEU A 555 -3.79 -7.88 16.01
N THR A 556 -3.08 -7.51 14.94
CA THR A 556 -3.62 -7.49 13.58
C THR A 556 -4.15 -8.86 13.21
N ILE A 557 -3.35 -9.93 13.36
CA ILE A 557 -3.79 -11.30 13.05
C ILE A 557 -5.09 -11.65 13.79
N ILE A 558 -5.17 -11.34 15.08
CA ILE A 558 -6.33 -11.65 15.92
C ILE A 558 -7.55 -10.84 15.48
N ILE A 559 -7.40 -9.52 15.30
CA ILE A 559 -8.50 -8.63 14.94
C ILE A 559 -8.98 -8.91 13.52
N THR A 560 -8.08 -9.12 12.56
CA THR A 560 -8.44 -9.57 11.20
C THR A 560 -9.23 -10.87 11.28
N TRP A 561 -8.77 -11.85 12.05
CA TRP A 561 -9.47 -13.12 12.19
C TRP A 561 -10.87 -12.96 12.79
N LEU A 562 -11.01 -12.16 13.85
CA LEU A 562 -12.31 -11.87 14.48
C LEU A 562 -13.25 -11.13 13.52
N CYS A 563 -12.78 -10.07 12.86
CA CYS A 563 -13.58 -9.30 11.92
C CYS A 563 -13.98 -10.15 10.70
N VAL A 564 -13.08 -10.96 10.15
CA VAL A 564 -13.41 -11.87 9.05
C VAL A 564 -14.40 -12.94 9.50
N CYS A 565 -14.29 -13.49 10.72
CA CYS A 565 -15.19 -14.54 11.20
C CYS A 565 -16.58 -14.03 11.64
N TYR A 566 -16.66 -12.81 12.16
CA TYR A 566 -17.87 -12.30 12.83
C TYR A 566 -18.44 -11.02 12.22
N TRP A 567 -17.61 -10.11 11.71
CA TRP A 567 -18.07 -8.86 11.09
C TRP A 567 -18.37 -9.03 9.60
N ALA A 568 -17.56 -9.80 8.87
CA ALA A 568 -17.79 -10.04 7.45
C ALA A 568 -19.17 -10.66 7.19
N PRO A 569 -19.65 -11.68 7.96
CA PRO A 569 -21.00 -12.21 7.79
C PRO A 569 -22.14 -11.23 8.05
N VAL A 570 -21.89 -10.13 8.77
CA VAL A 570 -22.90 -9.06 8.96
C VAL A 570 -23.03 -8.21 7.69
N ILE A 571 -21.92 -7.95 7.00
CA ILE A 571 -21.89 -7.17 5.76
C ILE A 571 -22.33 -8.01 4.55
N TRP A 572 -21.93 -9.28 4.54
CA TRP A 572 -22.24 -10.26 3.49
C TRP A 572 -22.92 -11.47 4.13
N SER A 573 -24.25 -11.40 4.26
CA SER A 573 -25.07 -12.40 4.97
C SER A 573 -25.03 -13.80 4.34
N ASP A 574 -24.70 -13.89 3.07
CA ASP A 574 -24.58 -15.12 2.27
C ASP A 574 -23.19 -15.78 2.35
N LEU A 575 -22.27 -15.26 3.18
CA LEU A 575 -20.95 -15.87 3.41
C LEU A 575 -21.03 -17.30 3.98
N HIS A 576 -22.09 -17.62 4.72
CA HIS A 576 -22.30 -18.96 5.31
C HIS A 576 -22.90 -19.96 4.33
N THR A 577 -23.48 -19.47 3.23
CA THR A 577 -24.08 -20.31 2.20
C THR A 577 -23.07 -20.59 1.09
N LEU A 578 -23.24 -21.71 0.39
CA LEU A 578 -22.53 -21.96 -0.85
C LEU A 578 -23.26 -21.25 -2.00
N PRO A 579 -22.70 -20.19 -2.60
CA PRO A 579 -23.39 -19.48 -3.66
C PRO A 579 -23.47 -20.27 -4.97
N ASN A 580 -24.58 -20.06 -5.69
CA ASN A 580 -24.84 -20.69 -7.00
C ASN A 580 -23.92 -20.19 -8.12
N TRP A 581 -23.25 -19.04 -7.93
CA TRP A 581 -22.34 -18.43 -8.92
C TRP A 581 -20.91 -19.01 -8.88
N ILE A 582 -20.64 -19.99 -8.02
CA ILE A 582 -19.30 -20.59 -7.82
C ILE A 582 -18.87 -21.46 -9.02
N GLU A 583 -19.83 -21.97 -9.79
CA GLU A 583 -19.57 -22.91 -10.89
C GLU A 583 -18.56 -22.39 -11.90
#